data_AF-A0A482D8D9-F1
#
_entry.id   AF-A0A482D8D9-F1
#
_cell.length_a   1.000
_cell.length_b   1.000
_cell.length_c   1.000
_cell.angle_alpha   90.00
_cell.angle_beta   90.00
_cell.angle_gamma   90.00
#
_symmetry.space_group_name_H-M   'P 1'
#
loop_
_entity.id
_entity.type
_entity.pdbx_description
1 polymer ?
#
loop_
_entity_poly.entity_id
_entity_poly.type
_entity_poly.pdbx_seq_one_letter_code
_entity_poly.pdbx_strand_id
1 'polypeptide(L)'
;MQKRVLIIIGIIVLAAVILGGAFLWMQKSQTPIANVQSNPNVSTSAKALADKQNSNTETADWKTYTNSEYGFELKYPNDVTILQDGNIIKVHDTRHGYAFDWDMKFYKNNSRAELKTWINSQFNLFGQPSNKDCTIAPSDKYGLRVSIKDAYTVLIDAPSYGSSCANVGYYTISSNNLTIMEFDSVQASPELYQDMLSTFKFTK
;
A
#
# COMPACT_ATOMS: atom_id res chain seq x y z
N MET A 1 -53.17 0.36 41.26
CA MET A 1 -52.09 -0.49 40.70
C MET A 1 -52.40 -1.11 39.34
N GLN A 2 -53.65 -1.47 39.01
CA GLN A 2 -53.98 -2.23 37.78
C GLN A 2 -53.73 -1.50 36.44
N LYS A 3 -53.91 -0.17 36.35
CA LYS A 3 -53.73 0.56 35.08
C LYS A 3 -52.28 0.65 34.60
N ARG A 4 -51.31 0.73 35.51
CA ARG A 4 -49.87 0.79 35.16
C ARG A 4 -49.35 -0.56 34.67
N VAL A 5 -49.88 -1.66 35.20
CA VAL A 5 -49.55 -3.03 34.78
C VAL A 5 -50.05 -3.29 33.36
N LEU A 6 -51.26 -2.84 33.01
CA LEU A 6 -51.81 -2.98 31.66
C LEU A 6 -51.00 -2.20 30.60
N ILE A 7 -50.47 -1.02 30.94
CA ILE A 7 -49.62 -0.24 30.04
C ILE A 7 -48.29 -0.95 29.78
N ILE A 8 -47.66 -1.53 30.82
CA ILE A 8 -46.40 -2.25 30.68
C ILE A 8 -46.58 -3.52 29.83
N ILE A 9 -47.67 -4.26 30.03
CA ILE A 9 -47.99 -5.44 29.19
C ILE A 9 -48.18 -5.02 27.73
N GLY A 10 -48.87 -3.89 27.47
CA GLY A 10 -49.04 -3.36 26.11
C GLY A 10 -47.71 -3.03 25.42
N ILE A 11 -46.76 -2.42 26.13
CA ILE A 11 -45.44 -2.07 25.59
C ILE A 11 -44.61 -3.34 25.29
N ILE A 12 -44.67 -4.34 26.16
CA ILE A 12 -43.95 -5.61 25.96
C ILE A 12 -44.48 -6.36 24.73
N VAL A 13 -45.80 -6.39 24.55
CA VAL A 13 -46.43 -7.00 23.36
C VAL A 13 -46.03 -6.24 22.10
N LEU A 14 -46.01 -4.90 22.14
CA LEU A 14 -45.60 -4.09 20.99
C LEU A 14 -44.13 -4.33 20.62
N ALA A 15 -43.23 -4.40 21.61
CA ALA A 15 -41.82 -4.69 21.40
C ALA A 15 -41.60 -6.10 20.83
N ALA A 16 -42.34 -7.10 21.30
CA ALA A 16 -42.26 -8.47 20.78
C ALA A 16 -42.70 -8.56 19.31
N VAL A 17 -43.72 -7.79 18.90
CA VAL A 17 -44.16 -7.75 17.50
C VAL A 17 -43.12 -7.08 16.59
N ILE A 18 -42.48 -6.00 17.05
CA ILE A 18 -41.43 -5.31 16.29
C ILE A 18 -40.19 -6.21 16.13
N LEU A 19 -39.74 -6.85 17.21
CA LEU A 19 -38.59 -7.75 17.19
C LEU A 19 -38.86 -9.01 16.35
N GLY A 20 -40.07 -9.58 16.45
CA GLY A 20 -40.48 -10.73 15.63
C GLY A 20 -40.56 -10.39 14.13
N GLY A 21 -41.09 -9.22 13.78
CA GLY A 21 -41.15 -8.75 12.40
C GLY A 21 -39.76 -8.55 11.78
N ALA A 22 -38.82 -7.95 12.52
CA ALA A 22 -37.45 -7.76 12.07
C ALA A 22 -36.72 -9.10 11.84
N PHE A 23 -36.92 -10.08 12.74
CA PHE A 23 -36.31 -11.41 12.63
C PHE A 23 -36.79 -12.18 11.38
N LEU A 24 -38.11 -12.15 11.10
CA LEU A 24 -38.68 -12.80 9.91
C LEU A 24 -38.23 -12.12 8.60
N TRP A 25 -38.02 -10.80 8.61
CA TRP A 25 -37.51 -10.07 7.45
C TRP A 25 -36.03 -10.37 7.16
N MET A 26 -35.23 -10.59 8.21
CA MET A 26 -33.82 -10.97 8.06
C MET A 26 -33.66 -12.40 7.51
N GLN A 27 -34.59 -13.31 7.81
CA GLN A 27 -34.59 -14.68 7.27
C GLN A 27 -34.92 -14.72 5.76
N LYS A 28 -35.73 -13.77 5.26
CA LYS A 28 -36.12 -13.70 3.84
C LYS A 28 -35.04 -13.06 2.94
N SER A 29 -34.02 -12.43 3.52
CA SER A 29 -32.96 -11.70 2.80
C SER A 29 -31.68 -12.51 2.53
N GLN A 30 -31.70 -13.84 2.70
CA GLN A 30 -30.66 -14.71 2.17
C GLN A 30 -30.88 -14.90 0.67
N THR A 31 -30.04 -14.28 -0.16
CA THR A 31 -29.99 -14.58 -1.59
C THR A 31 -29.55 -16.04 -1.79
N PRO A 32 -30.16 -16.80 -2.72
CA PRO A 32 -29.68 -18.14 -3.02
C PRO A 32 -28.27 -18.05 -3.63
N ILE A 33 -27.33 -18.77 -3.03
CA ILE A 33 -26.01 -19.05 -3.61
C ILE A 33 -26.25 -19.72 -4.97
N ALA A 34 -25.70 -19.15 -6.04
CA ALA A 34 -25.70 -19.78 -7.35
C ALA A 34 -24.95 -21.13 -7.25
N ASN A 35 -25.66 -22.22 -7.51
CA ASN A 35 -25.11 -23.57 -7.60
C ASN A 35 -24.13 -23.61 -8.79
N VAL A 36 -22.82 -23.68 -8.52
CA VAL A 36 -21.85 -24.02 -9.57
C VAL A 36 -21.94 -25.52 -9.79
N GLN A 37 -22.64 -25.88 -10.86
CA GLN A 37 -22.70 -27.24 -11.37
C GLN A 37 -21.32 -27.67 -11.86
N SER A 38 -20.74 -28.69 -11.22
CA SER A 38 -19.50 -29.32 -11.65
C SER A 38 -19.70 -30.00 -13.01
N ASN A 39 -19.22 -29.36 -14.07
CA ASN A 39 -19.03 -29.98 -15.38
C ASN A 39 -17.55 -30.34 -15.53
N PRO A 40 -17.18 -31.61 -15.79
CA PRO A 40 -15.79 -32.03 -15.83
C PRO A 40 -15.20 -31.72 -17.22
N ASN A 41 -14.94 -30.44 -17.52
CA ASN A 41 -14.04 -30.09 -18.61
C ASN A 41 -13.48 -28.66 -18.48
N VAL A 42 -12.56 -28.45 -17.54
CA VAL A 42 -11.66 -27.29 -17.54
C VAL A 42 -10.28 -27.73 -17.04
N SER A 43 -9.56 -28.47 -17.88
CA SER A 43 -8.10 -28.47 -17.82
C SER A 43 -7.65 -27.27 -18.66
N THR A 44 -6.73 -26.44 -18.12
CA THR A 44 -6.06 -25.24 -18.71
C THR A 44 -6.30 -23.91 -17.95
N SER A 45 -6.42 -23.93 -16.61
CA SER A 45 -6.32 -22.67 -15.82
C SER A 45 -5.64 -22.81 -14.45
N ALA A 46 -5.34 -24.04 -13.99
CA ALA A 46 -4.58 -24.24 -12.75
C ALA A 46 -3.06 -24.01 -12.87
N LYS A 47 -2.52 -23.77 -14.07
CA LYS A 47 -1.08 -23.51 -14.28
C LYS A 47 -0.68 -22.04 -14.01
N ALA A 48 -1.63 -21.11 -14.03
CA ALA A 48 -1.35 -19.67 -13.85
C ALA A 48 -1.20 -19.25 -12.37
N LEU A 49 -1.67 -20.05 -11.41
CA LEU A 49 -1.49 -19.78 -9.98
C LEU A 49 -0.25 -20.47 -9.38
N ALA A 50 0.37 -21.40 -10.11
CA ALA A 50 1.62 -22.04 -9.71
C ALA A 50 2.87 -21.26 -10.20
N ASP A 51 2.76 -20.45 -11.25
CA ASP A 51 3.89 -19.66 -11.77
C ASP A 51 4.18 -18.39 -10.95
N LYS A 52 3.19 -17.84 -10.21
CA LYS A 52 3.43 -16.69 -9.32
C LYS A 52 4.16 -17.05 -8.02
N GLN A 53 4.58 -18.32 -7.84
CA GLN A 53 5.42 -18.74 -6.73
C GLN A 53 6.87 -19.00 -7.15
N ASN A 54 7.24 -18.68 -8.39
CA ASN A 54 8.62 -18.79 -8.88
C ASN A 54 9.22 -17.43 -9.32
N SER A 55 8.89 -16.35 -8.60
CA SER A 55 9.54 -15.04 -8.69
C SER A 55 11.08 -15.10 -8.46
N ASN A 56 11.58 -16.22 -7.94
CA ASN A 56 13.02 -16.44 -7.75
C ASN A 56 13.79 -16.74 -9.05
N THR A 57 13.13 -17.18 -10.14
CA THR A 57 13.83 -17.45 -11.42
C THR A 57 13.83 -16.27 -12.38
N GLU A 58 12.83 -15.38 -12.34
CA GLU A 58 12.76 -14.22 -13.25
C GLU A 58 13.80 -13.14 -12.91
N THR A 59 14.32 -13.13 -11.67
CA THR A 59 15.36 -12.20 -11.21
C THR A 59 16.75 -12.84 -11.10
N ALA A 60 16.94 -14.06 -11.58
CA ALA A 60 18.19 -14.81 -11.41
C ALA A 60 19.38 -14.09 -12.08
N ASP A 61 19.16 -13.46 -13.23
CA ASP A 61 20.19 -12.74 -14.01
C ASP A 61 20.24 -11.24 -13.71
N TRP A 62 19.54 -10.78 -12.66
CA TRP A 62 19.53 -9.37 -12.28
C TRP A 62 20.86 -8.96 -11.62
N LYS A 63 21.27 -7.74 -11.91
CA LYS A 63 22.40 -7.09 -11.26
C LYS A 63 21.98 -6.59 -9.87
N THR A 64 22.96 -6.41 -8.99
CA THR A 64 22.74 -5.83 -7.66
C THR A 64 23.40 -4.46 -7.59
N TYR A 65 22.62 -3.44 -7.28
CA TYR A 65 23.10 -2.12 -6.91
C TYR A 65 23.22 -2.04 -5.39
N THR A 66 24.37 -1.58 -4.91
CA THR A 66 24.63 -1.40 -3.47
C THR A 66 24.98 0.05 -3.20
N ASN A 67 24.25 0.68 -2.28
CA ASN A 67 24.56 2.02 -1.83
C ASN A 67 25.03 1.99 -0.36
N SER A 68 26.34 2.09 -0.17
CA SER A 68 26.94 2.06 1.17
C SER A 68 26.66 3.32 1.99
N GLU A 69 26.38 4.45 1.34
CA GLU A 69 26.08 5.71 2.02
C GLU A 69 24.75 5.64 2.78
N TYR A 70 23.69 5.22 2.09
CA TYR A 70 22.34 5.11 2.66
C TYR A 70 22.04 3.72 3.23
N GLY A 71 22.92 2.74 2.98
CA GLY A 71 22.84 1.41 3.59
C GLY A 71 21.69 0.60 3.01
N PHE A 72 21.68 0.39 1.69
CA PHE A 72 20.70 -0.48 1.05
C PHE A 72 21.29 -1.25 -0.14
N GLU A 73 20.58 -2.29 -0.54
CA GLU A 73 20.80 -3.05 -1.76
C GLU A 73 19.48 -3.19 -2.54
N LEU A 74 19.58 -3.19 -3.86
CA LEU A 74 18.46 -3.33 -4.78
C LEU A 74 18.91 -4.16 -5.98
N LYS A 75 18.11 -5.15 -6.40
CA LYS A 75 18.35 -5.83 -7.68
C LYS A 75 17.62 -5.13 -8.82
N TYR A 76 18.19 -5.20 -10.01
CA TYR A 76 17.63 -4.60 -11.23
C TYR A 76 18.02 -5.39 -12.49
N PRO A 77 17.18 -5.37 -13.54
CA PRO A 77 17.48 -6.01 -14.82
C PRO A 77 18.71 -5.47 -15.56
N ASN A 78 19.17 -6.21 -16.57
CA ASN A 78 20.35 -5.83 -17.37
C ASN A 78 20.15 -4.62 -18.28
N ASP A 79 18.91 -4.37 -18.69
CA ASP A 79 18.44 -3.27 -19.53
C ASP A 79 17.98 -2.04 -18.72
N VAL A 80 18.13 -2.09 -17.39
CA VAL A 80 17.89 -0.96 -16.51
C VAL A 80 19.21 -0.30 -16.13
N THR A 81 19.25 1.02 -16.19
CA THR A 81 20.37 1.84 -15.75
C THR A 81 20.03 2.52 -14.43
N ILE A 82 20.95 2.43 -13.47
CA ILE A 82 20.86 3.11 -12.18
C ILE A 82 21.86 4.27 -12.16
N LEU A 83 21.39 5.48 -11.87
CA LEU A 83 22.21 6.68 -11.75
C LEU A 83 22.00 7.30 -10.37
N GLN A 84 23.08 7.71 -9.72
CA GLN A 84 23.02 8.44 -8.46
C GLN A 84 23.36 9.91 -8.68
N ASP A 85 22.47 10.79 -8.22
CA ASP A 85 22.60 12.24 -8.25
C ASP A 85 22.37 12.78 -6.83
N GLY A 86 23.48 12.89 -6.07
CA GLY A 86 23.43 13.20 -4.64
C GLY A 86 22.64 12.15 -3.86
N ASN A 87 21.50 12.56 -3.30
CA ASN A 87 20.61 11.70 -2.53
C ASN A 87 19.48 11.07 -3.36
N ILE A 88 19.49 11.26 -4.68
CA ILE A 88 18.49 10.75 -5.61
C ILE A 88 19.08 9.57 -6.37
N ILE A 89 18.35 8.47 -6.42
CA ILE A 89 18.63 7.30 -7.26
C ILE A 89 17.61 7.29 -8.38
N LYS A 90 18.10 7.50 -9.60
CA LYS A 90 17.29 7.53 -10.82
C LYS A 90 17.39 6.16 -11.49
N VAL A 91 16.24 5.61 -11.83
CA VAL A 91 16.07 4.34 -12.52
C VAL A 91 15.54 4.63 -13.91
N HIS A 92 16.30 4.20 -14.91
CA HIS A 92 15.94 4.37 -16.31
C HIS A 92 15.85 2.99 -16.96
N ASP A 93 14.68 2.66 -17.50
CA ASP A 93 14.46 1.46 -18.30
C ASP A 93 14.73 1.78 -19.77
N THR A 94 15.86 1.29 -20.29
CA THR A 94 16.30 1.60 -21.66
C THR A 94 15.40 1.02 -22.75
N ARG A 95 14.46 0.13 -22.39
CA ARG A 95 13.42 -0.37 -23.32
C ARG A 95 12.34 0.67 -23.60
N HIS A 96 12.18 1.64 -22.72
CA HIS A 96 11.19 2.70 -22.83
C HIS A 96 11.86 4.01 -23.27
N GLY A 97 11.19 4.76 -24.15
CA GLY A 97 11.75 5.98 -24.76
C GLY A 97 11.77 7.22 -23.86
N TYR A 98 11.49 7.09 -22.57
CA TYR A 98 11.50 8.21 -21.62
C TYR A 98 12.86 8.32 -20.94
N ALA A 99 13.33 9.55 -20.69
CA ALA A 99 14.67 9.79 -20.18
C ALA A 99 14.88 9.31 -18.73
N PHE A 100 13.82 9.29 -17.91
CA PHE A 100 13.82 8.79 -16.52
C PHE A 100 12.42 8.30 -16.18
N ASP A 101 12.34 7.09 -15.64
CA ASP A 101 11.07 6.39 -15.45
C ASP A 101 10.66 6.29 -13.97
N TRP A 102 11.65 6.37 -13.07
CA TRP A 102 11.41 6.33 -11.62
C TRP A 102 12.58 6.89 -10.82
N ASP A 103 12.29 7.73 -9.82
CA ASP A 103 13.28 8.29 -8.90
C ASP A 103 12.96 7.91 -7.45
N MET A 104 14.00 7.59 -6.69
CA MET A 104 13.95 7.33 -5.26
C MET A 104 14.87 8.32 -4.53
N LYS A 105 14.34 9.08 -3.58
CA LYS A 105 15.14 10.01 -2.76
C LYS A 105 15.43 9.38 -1.41
N PHE A 106 16.66 9.55 -0.94
CA PHE A 106 17.12 9.01 0.33
C PHE A 106 17.50 10.10 1.31
N TYR A 107 17.20 9.86 2.57
CA TYR A 107 17.47 10.79 3.66
C TYR A 107 18.08 10.06 4.85
N LYS A 108 19.05 10.71 5.50
CA LYS A 108 19.59 10.26 6.79
C LYS A 108 18.71 10.79 7.91
N ASN A 109 18.26 9.91 8.78
CA ASN A 109 17.48 10.25 9.97
C ASN A 109 18.37 10.13 11.22
N ASN A 110 19.34 11.03 11.34
CA ASN A 110 20.34 10.98 12.41
C ASN A 110 19.74 11.08 13.83
N SER A 111 18.56 11.70 13.97
CA SER A 111 17.82 11.76 15.23
C SER A 111 17.08 10.47 15.56
N ARG A 112 16.99 9.52 14.60
CA ARG A 112 16.18 8.29 14.70
C ARG A 112 14.72 8.55 15.04
N ALA A 113 14.20 9.71 14.62
CA ALA A 113 12.81 10.08 14.85
C ALA A 113 11.87 9.08 14.16
N GLU A 114 10.70 8.85 14.74
CA GLU A 114 9.65 8.10 14.07
C GLU A 114 9.27 8.77 12.74
N LEU A 115 8.84 7.98 11.76
CA LEU A 115 8.63 8.44 10.39
C LEU A 115 7.68 9.64 10.31
N LYS A 116 6.54 9.61 11.00
CA LYS A 116 5.58 10.73 11.01
C LYS A 116 6.20 12.03 11.58
N THR A 117 6.96 11.91 12.66
CA THR A 117 7.66 13.03 13.29
C THR A 117 8.74 13.58 12.36
N TRP A 118 9.51 12.71 11.71
CA TRP A 118 10.53 13.09 10.74
C TRP A 118 9.90 13.83 9.55
N ILE A 119 8.86 13.26 8.93
CA ILE A 119 8.14 13.86 7.80
C ILE A 119 7.68 15.28 8.16
N ASN A 120 7.07 15.46 9.33
CA ASN A 120 6.61 16.78 9.75
C ASN A 120 7.77 17.75 10.02
N SER A 121 8.90 17.27 10.55
CA SER A 121 10.09 18.10 10.76
C SER A 121 10.73 18.59 9.46
N GLN A 122 10.72 17.77 8.41
CA GLN A 122 11.37 18.10 7.14
C GLN A 122 10.53 19.03 6.28
N PHE A 123 9.22 18.77 6.21
CA PHE A 123 8.37 19.42 5.23
C PHE A 123 7.29 20.30 5.86
N ASN A 124 7.22 20.37 7.20
CA ASN A 124 6.14 21.04 7.93
C ASN A 124 4.74 20.61 7.44
N LEU A 125 4.58 19.32 7.09
CA LEU A 125 3.38 18.87 6.37
C LEU A 125 2.10 19.18 7.13
N PHE A 126 2.04 18.93 8.43
CA PHE A 126 0.81 19.11 9.21
C PHE A 126 0.67 20.51 9.81
N GLY A 127 1.67 21.38 9.61
CA GLY A 127 1.67 22.75 10.12
C GLY A 127 1.23 23.80 9.10
N GLN A 128 1.16 23.47 7.81
CA GLN A 128 0.80 24.41 6.75
C GLN A 128 -0.69 24.33 6.39
N PRO A 129 -1.40 25.47 6.28
CA PRO A 129 -2.80 25.49 5.83
C PRO A 129 -3.02 24.87 4.44
N SER A 130 -2.02 24.94 3.55
CA SER A 130 -2.05 24.34 2.21
C SER A 130 -2.06 22.81 2.23
N ASN A 131 -1.61 22.20 3.33
CA ASN A 131 -1.52 20.75 3.48
C ASN A 131 -2.63 20.18 4.36
N LYS A 132 -3.67 20.97 4.65
CA LYS A 132 -4.80 20.57 5.50
C LYS A 132 -5.48 19.26 5.06
N ASP A 133 -5.38 18.94 3.77
CA ASP A 133 -5.97 17.74 3.17
C ASP A 133 -4.97 16.57 3.05
N CYS A 134 -3.69 16.78 3.38
CA CYS A 134 -2.70 15.70 3.37
C CYS A 134 -3.04 14.67 4.44
N THR A 135 -3.06 13.39 4.05
CA THR A 135 -3.26 12.28 4.98
C THR A 135 -2.10 11.30 4.92
N ILE A 136 -1.77 10.68 6.06
CA ILE A 136 -0.92 9.50 6.09
C ILE A 136 -1.85 8.30 5.98
N ALA A 137 -1.71 7.56 4.89
CA ALA A 137 -2.49 6.37 4.59
C ALA A 137 -1.61 5.10 4.63
N PRO A 138 -2.23 3.92 4.79
CA PRO A 138 -1.58 2.65 4.51
C PRO A 138 -0.98 2.63 3.09
N SER A 139 0.17 1.97 2.92
CA SER A 139 0.87 1.90 1.64
C SER A 139 0.05 1.18 0.56
N ASP A 140 -0.89 0.32 0.94
CA ASP A 140 -1.72 -0.46 0.02
C ASP A 140 -3.04 0.23 -0.39
N LYS A 141 -3.26 1.50 -0.01
CA LYS A 141 -4.51 2.25 -0.28
C LYS A 141 -4.98 2.17 -1.74
N TYR A 142 -4.05 2.27 -2.69
CA TYR A 142 -4.35 2.24 -4.13
C TYR A 142 -4.03 0.88 -4.79
N GLY A 143 -3.90 -0.18 -3.99
CA GLY A 143 -3.59 -1.53 -4.46
C GLY A 143 -2.11 -1.79 -4.78
N LEU A 144 -1.24 -0.76 -4.73
CA LEU A 144 0.21 -0.94 -4.82
C LEU A 144 0.73 -1.53 -3.51
N ARG A 145 1.24 -2.76 -3.54
CA ARG A 145 1.79 -3.41 -2.35
C ARG A 145 3.26 -3.10 -2.19
N VAL A 146 3.57 -1.98 -1.55
CA VAL A 146 4.94 -1.71 -1.10
C VAL A 146 5.18 -2.48 0.19
N SER A 147 5.94 -3.57 0.09
CA SER A 147 6.36 -4.39 1.23
C SER A 147 7.87 -4.57 1.17
N ILE A 148 8.58 -3.76 1.94
CA ILE A 148 10.04 -3.83 2.05
C ILE A 148 10.38 -4.56 3.35
N LYS A 149 11.29 -5.53 3.27
CA LYS A 149 11.70 -6.32 4.42
C LYS A 149 12.33 -5.41 5.49
N ASP A 150 11.97 -5.66 6.75
CA ASP A 150 12.49 -4.95 7.93
C ASP A 150 12.36 -3.42 7.83
N ALA A 151 11.25 -2.97 7.25
CA ALA A 151 10.95 -1.56 7.04
C ALA A 151 9.47 -1.27 7.26
N TYR A 152 9.15 0.00 7.52
CA TYR A 152 7.77 0.48 7.63
C TYR A 152 7.51 1.51 6.53
N THR A 153 6.42 1.32 5.78
CA THR A 153 6.04 2.19 4.66
C THR A 153 4.68 2.82 4.89
N VAL A 154 4.57 4.11 4.57
CA VAL A 154 3.31 4.85 4.50
C VAL A 154 3.17 5.54 3.15
N LEU A 155 1.94 5.89 2.80
CA LEU A 155 1.62 6.77 1.69
C LEU A 155 1.22 8.13 2.24
N ILE A 156 1.87 9.19 1.79
CA ILE A 156 1.35 10.55 1.94
C ILE A 156 0.42 10.79 0.76
N ASP A 157 -0.86 10.99 1.07
CA ASP A 157 -1.92 11.03 0.09
C ASP A 157 -2.64 12.37 0.03
N ALA A 158 -3.04 12.74 -1.19
CA ALA A 158 -3.88 13.88 -1.53
C ALA A 158 -5.29 13.37 -1.92
N PRO A 159 -6.26 13.36 -1.00
CA PRO A 159 -7.52 12.65 -1.17
C PRO A 159 -8.45 13.24 -2.25
N SER A 160 -8.13 14.44 -2.79
CA SER A 160 -8.98 15.17 -3.72
C SER A 160 -8.17 15.78 -4.86
N TYR A 161 -8.75 15.74 -6.06
CA TYR A 161 -8.23 16.45 -7.23
C TYR A 161 -8.17 17.98 -6.94
N GLY A 162 -7.04 18.61 -7.20
CA GLY A 162 -6.80 20.02 -6.86
C GLY A 162 -6.38 20.28 -5.40
N SER A 163 -6.10 19.24 -4.62
CA SER A 163 -5.44 19.39 -3.31
C SER A 163 -4.06 20.04 -3.48
N SER A 164 -3.72 20.98 -2.59
CA SER A 164 -2.38 21.56 -2.51
C SER A 164 -1.42 20.73 -1.64
N CYS A 165 -1.72 19.45 -1.41
CA CYS A 165 -0.86 18.57 -0.63
C CYS A 165 0.50 18.40 -1.32
N ALA A 166 1.54 18.92 -0.67
CA ALA A 166 2.91 18.78 -1.13
C ALA A 166 3.52 17.44 -0.68
N ASN A 167 4.50 16.95 -1.43
CA ASN A 167 5.28 15.74 -1.10
C ASN A 167 4.43 14.46 -0.97
N VAL A 168 3.39 14.35 -1.80
CA VAL A 168 2.62 13.12 -2.02
C VAL A 168 3.57 12.04 -2.52
N GLY A 169 3.48 10.83 -1.97
CA GLY A 169 4.39 9.74 -2.33
C GLY A 169 4.52 8.71 -1.22
N TYR A 170 5.27 7.65 -1.49
CA TYR A 170 5.59 6.59 -0.55
C TYR A 170 6.81 6.96 0.27
N TYR A 171 6.73 6.75 1.57
CA TYR A 171 7.81 6.97 2.51
C TYR A 171 8.07 5.69 3.26
N THR A 172 9.29 5.17 3.15
CA THR A 172 9.72 3.95 3.82
C THR A 172 10.87 4.26 4.77
N ILE A 173 10.74 3.83 6.02
CA ILE A 173 11.79 3.95 7.04
C ILE A 173 12.38 2.57 7.35
N SER A 174 13.70 2.49 7.46
CA SER A 174 14.39 1.28 7.92
C SER A 174 14.02 0.96 9.38
N SER A 175 14.01 -0.32 9.77
CA SER A 175 13.66 -0.76 11.13
C SER A 175 14.49 -0.13 12.25
N ASN A 176 15.73 0.28 11.96
CA ASN A 176 16.60 0.98 12.90
C ASN A 176 16.41 2.52 12.91
N ASN A 177 15.45 3.04 12.13
CA ASN A 177 15.13 4.44 11.91
C ASN A 177 16.30 5.30 11.39
N LEU A 178 17.33 4.75 10.76
CA LEU A 178 18.47 5.53 10.26
C LEU A 178 18.29 6.08 8.85
N THR A 179 17.54 5.38 8.00
CA THR A 179 17.39 5.73 6.60
C THR A 179 15.92 5.83 6.24
N ILE A 180 15.58 6.90 5.52
CA ILE A 180 14.25 7.10 4.95
C ILE A 180 14.37 7.18 3.44
N MET A 181 13.46 6.50 2.75
CA MET A 181 13.35 6.47 1.30
C MET A 181 11.99 7.02 0.89
N GLU A 182 11.99 8.00 0.00
CA GLU A 182 10.82 8.61 -0.63
C GLU A 182 10.78 8.21 -2.10
N PHE A 183 9.60 7.86 -2.62
CA PHE A 183 9.40 7.65 -4.05
C PHE A 183 7.93 7.83 -4.44
N ASP A 184 7.69 8.24 -5.69
CA ASP A 184 6.33 8.43 -6.22
C ASP A 184 5.73 7.12 -6.75
N SER A 185 4.41 7.12 -6.98
CA SER A 185 3.76 6.01 -7.68
C SER A 185 4.24 5.94 -9.12
N VAL A 186 4.58 4.74 -9.58
CA VAL A 186 5.27 4.59 -10.87
C VAL A 186 4.27 4.30 -11.98
N GLN A 187 4.15 5.21 -12.95
CA GLN A 187 3.14 5.13 -14.02
C GLN A 187 3.62 4.37 -15.26
N ALA A 188 4.92 4.41 -15.58
CA ALA A 188 5.44 3.89 -16.85
C ALA A 188 5.70 2.36 -16.86
N SER A 189 6.08 1.76 -15.72
CA SER A 189 6.37 0.31 -15.64
C SER A 189 6.08 -0.28 -14.26
N PRO A 190 4.82 -0.23 -13.79
CA PRO A 190 4.47 -0.55 -12.40
C PRO A 190 4.87 -1.98 -11.96
N GLU A 191 4.92 -2.96 -12.88
CA GLU A 191 5.32 -4.33 -12.56
C GLU A 191 6.82 -4.44 -12.29
N LEU A 192 7.65 -3.94 -13.22
CA LEU A 192 9.11 -3.92 -13.07
C LEU A 192 9.54 -3.29 -11.75
N TYR A 193 8.97 -2.13 -11.39
CA TYR A 193 9.36 -1.44 -10.17
C TYR A 193 8.85 -2.14 -8.91
N GLN A 194 7.72 -2.83 -8.97
CA GLN A 194 7.28 -3.70 -7.88
C GLN A 194 8.24 -4.88 -7.68
N ASP A 195 8.69 -5.50 -8.76
CA ASP A 195 9.67 -6.58 -8.69
C ASP A 195 11.00 -6.07 -8.14
N MET A 196 11.49 -4.92 -8.60
CA MET A 196 12.66 -4.24 -8.03
C MET A 196 12.48 -3.97 -6.54
N LEU A 197 11.38 -3.34 -6.12
CA LEU A 197 11.06 -3.09 -4.71
C LEU A 197 10.99 -4.38 -3.88
N SER A 198 10.54 -5.49 -4.45
CA SER A 198 10.48 -6.79 -3.76
C SER A 198 11.88 -7.33 -3.39
N THR A 199 12.92 -6.91 -4.14
CA THR A 199 14.32 -7.28 -3.87
C THR A 199 15.04 -6.27 -2.98
N PHE A 200 14.44 -5.11 -2.74
CA PHE A 200 15.04 -4.04 -1.96
C PHE A 200 15.22 -4.46 -0.50
N LYS A 201 16.38 -4.15 0.07
CA LYS A 201 16.64 -4.33 1.50
C LYS A 201 17.53 -3.22 2.04
N PHE A 202 17.23 -2.76 3.25
CA PHE A 202 18.21 -2.00 4.03
C PHE A 202 19.29 -2.96 4.56
N THR A 203 20.53 -2.48 4.60
CA THR A 203 21.71 -3.26 5.00
C THR A 203 22.36 -2.77 6.29
N LYS A 204 21.82 -1.71 6.90
CA LYS A 204 22.27 -1.14 8.16
C LYS A 204 21.13 -1.08 9.14
#